data_AF-A0A2A3FR20-F1
#
_entry.id   AF-A0A2A3FR20-F1
#
_cell.length_a   1.000
_cell.length_b   1.000
_cell.length_c   1.000
_cell.angle_alpha   90.00
_cell.angle_beta   90.00
_cell.angle_gamma   90.00
#
_symmetry.space_group_name_H-M   'P 1'
#
loop_
_entity.id
_entity.type
_entity.pdbx_description
1 polymer ?
#
loop_
_entity_poly.entity_id
_entity_poly.type
_entity_poly.pdbx_seq_one_letter_code
_entity_poly.pdbx_strand_id
1 'polypeptide(L)'
;MTDHSRGPRLRSPLRGPWLTSVFGLVLLIGLPVVIVTGLLSYIAYGPQFGQARPGDVGWLHLPYFAWPTRPSWLYRLTQGLHVGLGLILVPIVLAKLWSVIPKLFVFPPVRSPAQALERLSLIALVGGALFEIITGVLNIQYDYIFGFDFYTAHYWGAWVFIAGFVTHTILKVPLMVRSLRSRSFREVLRTSRADTRPELADENGLVAEDPTPATISRRGALALVGGGAALVAVLSVGQTTGGFLRGAALLLPRGRSYGDGPNDFQINRTAAAAQITPEQTDDTWRLAVAGGAEPVQLSRSQLRAMPSHTVSLPIACVEGWSTVETWTGVRLRDLADVAGVTAFGSAKVTSLERSGAFNQAVLTADQVRNADALLALEVNGAELSLDHGYPARIIVPALPGVHNTKWVQSIEFREA
;
A
#
# COMPACT_ATOMS: atom_id res chain seq x y z
N MET A 1 -33.26 8.20 -42.22
CA MET A 1 -32.65 6.92 -41.81
C MET A 1 -31.46 7.24 -40.93
N THR A 2 -31.71 7.43 -39.64
CA THR A 2 -30.70 7.78 -38.63
C THR A 2 -29.95 6.51 -38.24
N ASP A 3 -28.65 6.46 -38.57
CA ASP A 3 -27.75 5.38 -38.20
C ASP A 3 -27.55 5.37 -36.67
N HIS A 4 -28.37 4.57 -35.98
CA HIS A 4 -28.33 4.38 -34.53
C HIS A 4 -27.19 3.42 -34.07
N SER A 5 -26.24 3.05 -34.95
CA SER A 5 -25.21 2.04 -34.63
C SER A 5 -23.92 2.59 -34.02
N ARG A 6 -23.73 3.91 -33.92
CA ARG A 6 -22.45 4.50 -33.51
C ARG A 6 -22.53 5.08 -32.10
N GLY A 7 -21.87 4.41 -31.14
CA GLY A 7 -21.64 4.90 -29.78
C GLY A 7 -20.92 6.27 -29.75
N PRO A 8 -20.68 6.85 -28.55
CA PRO A 8 -20.15 8.21 -28.42
C PRO A 8 -18.88 8.41 -29.24
N ARG A 9 -18.95 9.29 -30.25
CA ARG A 9 -17.83 9.58 -31.15
C ARG A 9 -16.80 10.42 -30.41
N LEU A 10 -15.85 9.76 -29.75
CA LEU A 10 -14.64 10.41 -29.26
C LEU A 10 -13.82 10.87 -30.47
N ARG A 11 -13.68 12.19 -30.67
CA ARG A 11 -13.11 12.79 -31.89
C ARG A 11 -11.76 13.50 -31.69
N SER A 12 -11.10 13.27 -30.55
CA SER A 12 -9.83 13.95 -30.27
C SER A 12 -8.71 13.48 -31.23
N PRO A 13 -7.99 14.42 -31.89
CA PRO A 13 -6.87 14.12 -32.80
C PRO A 13 -5.60 13.68 -32.05
N LEU A 14 -5.61 13.78 -30.72
CA LEU A 14 -4.47 13.40 -29.87
C LEU A 14 -4.35 11.90 -29.70
N ARG A 15 -5.46 11.17 -29.85
CA ARG A 15 -5.48 9.72 -29.70
C ARG A 15 -4.77 9.09 -30.88
N GLY A 16 -3.93 8.14 -30.55
CA GLY A 16 -3.15 7.39 -31.51
C GLY A 16 -2.13 6.51 -30.81
N PRO A 17 -1.47 5.61 -31.56
CA PRO A 17 -0.52 4.67 -31.01
C PRO A 17 0.58 5.33 -30.18
N TRP A 18 1.10 6.50 -30.59
CA TRP A 18 2.25 7.10 -29.93
C TRP A 18 1.92 7.56 -28.51
N LEU A 19 0.86 8.36 -28.35
CA LEU A 19 0.48 8.89 -27.03
C LEU A 19 0.05 7.77 -26.08
N THR A 20 -0.70 6.79 -26.59
CA THR A 20 -1.07 5.57 -25.86
C THR A 20 0.14 4.78 -25.40
N SER A 21 1.22 4.77 -26.19
CA SER A 21 2.48 4.09 -25.87
C SER A 21 3.30 4.83 -24.83
N VAL A 22 3.28 6.17 -24.83
CA VAL A 22 3.95 6.98 -23.79
C VAL A 22 3.36 6.68 -22.40
N PHE A 23 2.03 6.73 -22.25
CA PHE A 23 1.40 6.34 -20.99
C PHE A 23 1.62 4.86 -20.67
N GLY A 24 1.62 4.00 -21.69
CA GLY A 24 1.94 2.58 -21.54
C GLY A 24 3.34 2.34 -20.97
N LEU A 25 4.35 3.09 -21.40
CA LEU A 25 5.72 2.96 -20.91
C LEU A 25 5.85 3.35 -19.44
N VAL A 26 5.21 4.46 -19.03
CA VAL A 26 5.21 4.88 -17.63
C VAL A 26 4.58 3.81 -16.74
N LEU A 27 3.43 3.26 -17.17
CA LEU A 27 2.74 2.17 -16.46
C LEU A 27 3.55 0.86 -16.46
N LEU A 28 4.24 0.55 -17.55
CA LEU A 28 5.11 -0.63 -17.66
C LEU A 28 6.25 -0.61 -16.63
N ILE A 29 6.74 0.57 -16.26
CA ILE A 29 7.80 0.73 -15.26
C ILE A 29 7.19 0.82 -13.85
N GLY A 30 6.13 1.62 -13.68
CA GLY A 30 5.56 1.91 -12.35
C GLY A 30 4.75 0.77 -11.75
N LEU A 31 3.91 0.08 -12.55
CA LEU A 31 3.03 -0.96 -12.04
C LEU A 31 3.78 -2.18 -11.50
N PRO A 32 4.88 -2.66 -12.10
CA PRO A 32 5.68 -3.73 -11.49
C PRO A 32 6.19 -3.38 -10.09
N VAL A 33 6.58 -2.12 -9.84
CA VAL A 33 7.00 -1.68 -8.50
C VAL A 33 5.83 -1.78 -7.52
N VAL A 34 4.65 -1.27 -7.89
CA VAL A 34 3.44 -1.36 -7.07
C VAL A 34 3.06 -2.83 -6.80
N ILE A 35 3.09 -3.68 -7.81
CA ILE A 35 2.81 -5.13 -7.70
C ILE A 35 3.78 -5.79 -6.72
N VAL A 36 5.09 -5.65 -6.96
CA VAL A 36 6.12 -6.32 -6.15
C VAL A 36 6.05 -5.85 -4.70
N THR A 37 5.91 -4.55 -4.47
CA THR A 37 5.79 -4.00 -3.12
C THR A 37 4.51 -4.44 -2.39
N GLY A 38 3.39 -4.63 -3.11
CA GLY A 38 2.16 -5.20 -2.53
C GLY A 38 2.32 -6.67 -2.12
N LEU A 39 2.94 -7.48 -2.99
CA LEU A 39 3.26 -8.89 -2.68
C LEU A 39 4.26 -8.99 -1.51
N LEU A 40 5.26 -8.10 -1.45
CA LEU A 40 6.16 -8.01 -0.30
C LEU A 40 5.44 -7.61 0.98
N SER A 41 4.45 -6.70 0.92
CA SER A 41 3.64 -6.37 2.09
C SER A 41 2.85 -7.59 2.59
N TYR A 42 2.30 -8.41 1.69
CA TYR A 42 1.64 -9.67 2.07
C TYR A 42 2.61 -10.62 2.80
N ILE A 43 3.85 -10.76 2.33
CA ILE A 43 4.87 -11.57 3.00
C ILE A 43 5.25 -10.98 4.37
N ALA A 44 5.35 -9.65 4.48
CA ALA A 44 5.64 -8.97 5.73
C ALA A 44 4.56 -9.19 6.81
N TYR A 45 3.33 -9.55 6.41
CA TYR A 45 2.27 -9.98 7.32
C TYR A 45 2.50 -11.37 7.92
N GLY A 46 3.54 -12.10 7.53
CA GLY A 46 3.86 -13.40 8.11
C GLY A 46 2.80 -14.46 7.81
N PRO A 47 2.53 -14.79 6.53
CA PRO A 47 1.56 -15.82 6.14
C PRO A 47 1.86 -17.19 6.78
N GLN A 48 3.12 -17.49 7.07
CA GLN A 48 3.54 -18.71 7.79
C GLN A 48 2.93 -18.84 9.20
N PHE A 49 2.43 -17.75 9.77
CA PHE A 49 1.78 -17.71 11.07
C PHE A 49 0.26 -17.53 10.98
N GLY A 50 -0.33 -17.60 9.77
CA GLY A 50 -1.77 -17.38 9.56
C GLY A 50 -2.23 -15.94 9.82
N GLN A 51 -1.30 -14.98 9.83
CA GLN A 51 -1.56 -13.56 10.11
C GLN A 51 -1.86 -12.73 8.86
N ALA A 52 -1.38 -13.21 7.70
CA ALA A 52 -1.70 -12.57 6.43
C ALA A 52 -3.18 -12.71 6.09
N ARG A 53 -3.72 -11.68 5.44
CA ARG A 53 -5.11 -11.67 4.96
C ARG A 53 -5.13 -11.48 3.45
N PRO A 54 -5.79 -12.39 2.70
CA PRO A 54 -6.45 -13.60 3.16
C PRO A 54 -5.45 -14.66 3.66
N GLY A 55 -5.88 -15.45 4.64
CA GLY A 55 -5.05 -16.50 5.26
C GLY A 55 -4.95 -17.77 4.42
N ASP A 56 -5.99 -18.11 3.67
CA ASP A 56 -5.98 -19.20 2.68
C ASP A 56 -6.02 -18.63 1.27
N VAL A 57 -4.95 -18.88 0.53
CA VAL A 57 -4.74 -18.42 -0.85
C VAL A 57 -4.56 -19.59 -1.83
N GLY A 58 -4.75 -20.83 -1.37
CA GLY A 58 -4.52 -22.02 -2.18
C GLY A 58 -3.14 -22.01 -2.85
N TRP A 59 -3.12 -22.25 -4.17
CA TRP A 59 -1.89 -22.31 -4.99
C TRP A 59 -1.23 -20.94 -5.25
N LEU A 60 -1.89 -19.83 -4.89
CA LEU A 60 -1.32 -18.49 -4.97
C LEU A 60 -0.55 -18.12 -3.70
N HIS A 61 -0.15 -19.09 -2.88
CA HIS A 61 0.74 -18.83 -1.77
C HIS A 61 2.10 -18.33 -2.31
N LEU A 62 2.58 -17.22 -1.76
CA LEU A 62 3.92 -16.74 -2.08
C LEU A 62 4.96 -17.57 -1.33
N PRO A 63 6.19 -17.71 -1.84
CA PRO A 63 7.28 -18.27 -1.06
C PRO A 63 7.49 -17.40 0.18
N TYR A 64 7.46 -18.03 1.36
CA TYR A 64 7.72 -17.33 2.61
C TYR A 64 9.23 -17.26 2.87
N PHE A 65 9.66 -16.15 3.46
CA PHE A 65 11.00 -15.98 3.99
C PHE A 65 10.93 -15.17 5.28
N ALA A 66 11.96 -15.29 6.11
CA ALA A 66 12.08 -14.48 7.32
C ALA A 66 12.15 -13.00 6.92
N TRP A 67 11.09 -12.25 7.20
CA TRP A 67 11.04 -10.84 6.86
C TRP A 67 12.15 -10.08 7.61
N PRO A 68 13.06 -9.39 6.89
CA PRO A 68 14.24 -8.81 7.50
C PRO A 68 13.89 -7.63 8.41
N THR A 69 14.60 -7.52 9.53
CA THR A 69 14.46 -6.41 10.47
C THR A 69 15.39 -5.23 10.16
N ARG A 70 16.23 -5.36 9.12
CA ARG A 70 17.15 -4.31 8.67
C ARG A 70 17.12 -4.14 7.15
N PRO A 71 17.25 -2.91 6.65
CA PRO A 71 17.29 -1.65 7.41
C PRO A 71 15.92 -1.34 8.07
N SER A 72 15.92 -0.60 9.18
CA SER A 72 14.70 -0.36 9.99
C SER A 72 13.58 0.35 9.22
N TRP A 73 13.92 1.09 8.17
CA TRP A 73 12.98 1.77 7.28
C TRP A 73 12.43 0.91 6.13
N LEU A 74 12.80 -0.38 6.03
CA LEU A 74 12.46 -1.20 4.88
C LEU A 74 10.95 -1.23 4.59
N TYR A 75 10.12 -1.55 5.59
CA TYR A 75 8.67 -1.61 5.38
C TYR A 75 8.07 -0.24 5.06
N ARG A 76 8.61 0.84 5.64
CA ARG A 76 8.25 2.22 5.27
C ARG A 76 8.51 2.48 3.79
N LEU A 77 9.65 2.04 3.25
CA LEU A 77 9.95 2.20 1.83
C LEU A 77 8.99 1.37 0.96
N THR A 78 8.85 0.08 1.25
CA THR A 78 8.01 -0.80 0.40
C THR A 78 6.56 -0.35 0.43
N GLN A 79 6.02 -0.01 1.60
CA GLN A 79 4.64 0.43 1.73
C GLN A 79 4.41 1.83 1.15
N GLY A 80 5.35 2.74 1.36
CA GLY A 80 5.30 4.07 0.76
C GLY A 80 5.38 4.02 -0.77
N LEU A 81 6.18 3.11 -1.34
CA LEU A 81 6.19 2.86 -2.77
C LEU A 81 4.87 2.25 -3.24
N HIS A 82 4.34 1.25 -2.57
CA HIS A 82 3.08 0.60 -2.96
C HIS A 82 1.92 1.61 -3.05
N VAL A 83 1.66 2.32 -1.95
CA VAL A 83 0.53 3.25 -1.85
C VAL A 83 0.83 4.56 -2.59
N GLY A 84 1.99 5.17 -2.33
CA GLY A 84 2.36 6.47 -2.89
C GLY A 84 2.50 6.42 -4.41
N LEU A 85 3.21 5.43 -4.96
CA LEU A 85 3.29 5.27 -6.41
C LEU A 85 1.93 4.88 -7.01
N GLY A 86 1.15 4.04 -6.32
CA GLY A 86 -0.21 3.70 -6.73
C GLY A 86 -1.07 4.95 -6.96
N LEU A 87 -1.06 5.90 -6.02
CA LEU A 87 -1.75 7.18 -6.13
C LEU A 87 -1.20 8.04 -7.28
N ILE A 88 0.13 8.16 -7.39
CA ILE A 88 0.81 8.96 -8.44
C ILE A 88 0.45 8.44 -9.85
N LEU A 89 0.22 7.13 -10.00
CA LEU A 89 -0.12 6.52 -11.28
C LEU A 89 -1.60 6.70 -11.67
N VAL A 90 -2.49 7.13 -10.77
CA VAL A 90 -3.94 7.28 -11.07
C VAL A 90 -4.19 8.20 -12.28
N PRO A 91 -3.62 9.42 -12.37
CA PRO A 91 -3.79 10.26 -13.55
C PRO A 91 -3.28 9.61 -14.84
N ILE A 92 -2.20 8.82 -14.77
CA ILE A 92 -1.61 8.10 -15.91
C ILE A 92 -2.54 6.97 -16.36
N VAL A 93 -3.12 6.21 -15.43
CA VAL A 93 -4.10 5.15 -15.73
C VAL A 93 -5.34 5.75 -16.38
N LEU A 94 -5.88 6.85 -15.84
CA LEU A 94 -7.03 7.52 -16.44
C LEU A 94 -6.73 8.03 -17.86
N ALA A 95 -5.55 8.62 -18.07
CA ALA A 95 -5.11 9.06 -19.40
C ALA A 95 -4.92 7.88 -20.37
N LYS A 96 -4.36 6.76 -19.88
CA LYS A 96 -4.22 5.52 -20.65
C LYS A 96 -5.59 4.97 -21.04
N LEU A 97 -6.53 4.88 -20.10
CA LEU A 97 -7.89 4.42 -20.37
C LEU A 97 -8.56 5.30 -21.41
N TRP A 98 -8.54 6.62 -21.23
CA TRP A 98 -9.06 7.59 -22.21
C TRP A 98 -8.50 7.37 -23.62
N SER A 99 -7.20 7.09 -23.73
CA SER A 99 -6.54 6.85 -25.02
C SER A 99 -7.01 5.58 -25.74
N VAL A 100 -7.63 4.63 -25.02
CA VAL A 100 -8.08 3.34 -25.56
C VAL A 100 -9.60 3.10 -25.44
N ILE A 101 -10.38 4.03 -24.88
CA ILE A 101 -11.84 3.88 -24.61
C ILE A 101 -12.63 3.24 -25.77
N PRO A 102 -12.48 3.63 -27.05
CA PRO A 102 -13.29 3.06 -28.13
C PRO A 102 -13.21 1.54 -28.23
N LYS A 103 -12.04 0.97 -27.88
CA LYS A 103 -11.82 -0.48 -27.90
C LYS A 103 -12.68 -1.23 -26.91
N LEU A 104 -13.07 -0.58 -25.81
CA LEU A 104 -13.92 -1.18 -24.80
C LEU A 104 -15.36 -1.39 -25.31
N PHE A 105 -15.80 -0.59 -26.28
CA PHE A 105 -17.18 -0.54 -26.76
C PHE A 105 -17.38 -1.04 -28.21
N VAL A 106 -16.42 -1.79 -28.78
CA VAL A 106 -16.56 -2.36 -30.14
C VAL A 106 -17.69 -3.39 -30.19
N PHE A 107 -18.53 -3.36 -31.23
CA PHE A 107 -19.63 -4.29 -31.47
C PHE A 107 -19.53 -5.00 -32.85
N PRO A 108 -19.95 -6.27 -33.00
CA PRO A 108 -20.27 -7.23 -31.95
C PRO A 108 -19.04 -7.52 -31.06
N PRO A 109 -19.25 -7.84 -29.78
CA PRO A 109 -18.16 -7.95 -28.82
C PRO A 109 -17.23 -9.12 -29.15
N VAL A 110 -17.76 -10.27 -29.58
CA VAL A 110 -16.96 -11.44 -29.89
C VAL A 110 -17.34 -11.94 -31.28
N ARG A 111 -16.34 -12.05 -32.16
CA ARG A 111 -16.46 -12.58 -33.53
C ARG A 111 -15.68 -13.88 -33.70
N SER A 112 -14.80 -14.23 -32.76
CA SER A 112 -14.02 -15.48 -32.74
C SER A 112 -13.58 -15.85 -31.32
N PRO A 113 -13.24 -17.13 -31.05
CA PRO A 113 -12.69 -17.55 -29.76
C PRO A 113 -11.41 -16.79 -29.36
N ALA A 114 -10.54 -16.49 -30.33
CA ALA A 114 -9.36 -15.67 -30.09
C ALA A 114 -9.71 -14.24 -29.63
N GLN A 115 -10.75 -13.64 -30.21
CA GLN A 115 -11.25 -12.33 -29.77
C GLN A 115 -11.92 -12.39 -28.40
N ALA A 116 -12.56 -13.50 -28.06
CA ALA A 116 -13.12 -13.72 -26.72
C ALA A 116 -12.01 -13.71 -25.66
N LEU A 117 -10.91 -14.43 -25.92
CA LEU A 117 -9.73 -14.46 -25.03
C LEU A 117 -9.07 -13.09 -24.93
N GLU A 118 -8.92 -12.36 -26.04
CA GLU A 118 -8.41 -10.99 -26.01
C GLU A 118 -9.29 -10.09 -25.13
N ARG A 119 -10.62 -10.18 -25.24
CA ARG A 119 -11.53 -9.40 -24.39
C ARG A 119 -11.50 -9.79 -22.93
N LEU A 120 -11.44 -11.08 -22.62
CA LEU A 120 -11.31 -11.53 -21.23
C LEU A 120 -10.02 -10.98 -20.60
N SER A 121 -8.91 -10.97 -21.34
CA SER A 121 -7.66 -10.36 -20.89
C SER A 121 -7.79 -8.84 -20.65
N LEU A 122 -8.55 -8.14 -21.50
CA LEU A 122 -8.81 -6.70 -21.35
C LEU A 122 -9.72 -6.39 -20.17
N ILE A 123 -10.73 -7.23 -19.91
CA ILE A 123 -11.61 -7.11 -18.74
C ILE A 123 -10.79 -7.35 -17.48
N ALA A 124 -9.95 -8.38 -17.43
CA ALA A 124 -9.05 -8.65 -16.31
C ALA A 124 -8.09 -7.48 -16.06
N LEU A 125 -7.50 -6.92 -17.13
CA LEU A 125 -6.58 -5.79 -17.03
C LEU A 125 -7.27 -4.50 -16.56
N VAL A 126 -8.34 -4.08 -17.23
CA VAL A 126 -9.02 -2.80 -16.95
C VAL A 126 -9.85 -2.90 -15.69
N GLY A 127 -10.64 -3.96 -15.56
CA GLY A 127 -11.44 -4.25 -14.36
C GLY A 127 -10.56 -4.44 -13.14
N GLY A 128 -9.48 -5.22 -13.25
CA GLY A 128 -8.50 -5.39 -12.18
C GLY A 128 -7.83 -4.06 -11.80
N ALA A 129 -7.31 -3.29 -12.76
CA ALA A 129 -6.67 -2.00 -12.46
C ALA A 129 -7.62 -1.02 -11.75
N LEU A 130 -8.86 -0.91 -12.23
CA LEU A 130 -9.86 -0.04 -11.62
C LEU A 130 -10.25 -0.53 -10.23
N PHE A 131 -10.46 -1.84 -10.07
CA PHE A 131 -10.78 -2.46 -8.80
C PHE A 131 -9.69 -2.21 -7.77
N GLU A 132 -8.42 -2.48 -8.10
CA GLU A 132 -7.27 -2.27 -7.22
C GLU A 132 -7.13 -0.79 -6.82
N ILE A 133 -7.22 0.13 -7.78
CA ILE A 133 -7.11 1.57 -7.50
C ILE A 133 -8.26 2.05 -6.61
N ILE A 134 -9.50 1.71 -6.95
CA ILE A 134 -10.68 2.19 -6.21
C ILE A 134 -10.70 1.61 -4.80
N THR A 135 -10.53 0.29 -4.66
CA THR A 135 -10.51 -0.35 -3.34
C THR A 135 -9.32 0.11 -2.52
N GLY A 136 -8.14 0.28 -3.13
CA GLY A 136 -6.95 0.82 -2.46
C GLY A 136 -7.16 2.24 -1.96
N VAL A 137 -7.70 3.15 -2.78
CA VAL A 137 -8.00 4.53 -2.40
C VAL A 137 -9.02 4.58 -1.26
N LEU A 138 -10.08 3.78 -1.32
CA LEU A 138 -11.09 3.73 -0.27
C LEU A 138 -10.54 3.11 1.02
N ASN A 139 -9.71 2.07 0.92
CA ASN A 139 -9.04 1.47 2.07
C ASN A 139 -8.14 2.47 2.78
N ILE A 140 -7.31 3.23 2.03
CA ILE A 140 -6.52 4.27 2.70
C ILE A 140 -7.45 5.27 3.37
N GLN A 141 -8.56 5.69 2.75
CA GLN A 141 -9.53 6.61 3.36
C GLN A 141 -10.36 6.00 4.52
N TYR A 142 -10.14 4.75 4.91
CA TYR A 142 -10.97 3.98 5.86
C TYR A 142 -12.46 3.91 5.48
N ASP A 143 -12.76 4.03 4.19
CA ASP A 143 -14.12 4.05 3.66
C ASP A 143 -14.52 2.67 3.14
N TYR A 144 -14.90 1.78 4.06
CA TYR A 144 -15.29 0.41 3.76
C TYR A 144 -16.77 0.32 3.40
N ILE A 145 -17.16 0.99 2.30
CA ILE A 145 -18.54 0.94 1.78
C ILE A 145 -18.93 -0.42 1.17
N PHE A 146 -17.99 -1.35 1.07
CA PHE A 146 -18.19 -2.66 0.47
C PHE A 146 -18.53 -3.71 1.52
N GLY A 147 -19.43 -4.63 1.19
CA GLY A 147 -19.79 -5.77 2.04
C GLY A 147 -18.79 -6.94 2.03
N PHE A 148 -17.53 -6.71 1.65
CA PHE A 148 -16.49 -7.74 1.57
C PHE A 148 -15.22 -7.33 2.31
N ASP A 149 -14.41 -8.32 2.69
CA ASP A 149 -13.09 -8.08 3.30
C ASP A 149 -12.13 -7.49 2.26
N PHE A 150 -11.66 -6.27 2.53
CA PHE A 150 -10.75 -5.55 1.63
C PHE A 150 -9.49 -6.37 1.33
N TYR A 151 -8.82 -6.91 2.36
CA TYR A 151 -7.55 -7.63 2.20
C TYR A 151 -7.69 -8.82 1.25
N THR A 152 -8.75 -9.61 1.46
CA THR A 152 -9.11 -10.75 0.60
C THR A 152 -9.37 -10.29 -0.83
N ALA A 153 -10.29 -9.34 -1.00
CA ALA A 153 -10.71 -8.94 -2.33
C ALA A 153 -9.58 -8.27 -3.13
N HIS A 154 -8.76 -7.43 -2.47
CA HIS A 154 -7.59 -6.78 -3.05
C HIS A 154 -6.50 -7.78 -3.44
N TYR A 155 -6.25 -8.82 -2.61
CA TYR A 155 -5.28 -9.86 -2.97
C TYR A 155 -5.69 -10.64 -4.24
N TRP A 156 -6.94 -11.08 -4.32
CA TRP A 156 -7.44 -11.81 -5.48
C TRP A 156 -7.58 -10.92 -6.72
N GLY A 157 -8.02 -9.68 -6.53
CA GLY A 157 -8.07 -8.65 -7.58
C GLY A 157 -6.69 -8.36 -8.17
N ALA A 158 -5.65 -8.30 -7.33
CA ALA A 158 -4.28 -8.11 -7.76
C ALA A 158 -3.81 -9.24 -8.68
N TRP A 159 -4.12 -10.51 -8.38
CA TRP A 159 -3.75 -11.62 -9.25
C TRP A 159 -4.48 -11.62 -10.60
N VAL A 160 -5.77 -11.26 -10.62
CA VAL A 160 -6.53 -11.04 -11.86
C VAL A 160 -5.88 -9.94 -12.70
N PHE A 161 -5.53 -8.82 -12.05
CA PHE A 161 -4.84 -7.71 -12.69
C PHE A 161 -3.46 -8.11 -13.23
N ILE A 162 -2.64 -8.80 -12.43
CA ILE A 162 -1.28 -9.26 -12.80
C ILE A 162 -1.34 -10.16 -14.04
N ALA A 163 -2.26 -11.13 -14.07
CA ALA A 163 -2.43 -12.01 -15.21
C ALA A 163 -2.79 -11.23 -16.50
N GLY A 164 -3.71 -10.27 -16.38
CA GLY A 164 -4.07 -9.35 -17.47
C GLY A 164 -2.89 -8.47 -17.90
N PHE A 165 -2.13 -7.92 -16.95
CA PHE A 165 -1.00 -7.03 -17.18
C PHE A 165 0.17 -7.72 -17.86
N VAL A 166 0.56 -8.91 -17.42
CA VAL A 166 1.63 -9.70 -18.03
C VAL A 166 1.25 -10.09 -19.46
N THR A 167 0.03 -10.61 -19.65
CA THR A 167 -0.48 -10.96 -21.00
C THR A 167 -0.47 -9.75 -21.93
N HIS A 168 -0.98 -8.61 -21.45
CA HIS A 168 -1.01 -7.37 -22.23
C HIS A 168 0.40 -6.88 -22.57
N THR A 169 1.33 -6.94 -21.62
CA THR A 169 2.72 -6.51 -21.80
C THR A 169 3.40 -7.34 -22.87
N ILE A 170 3.33 -8.67 -22.79
CA ILE A 170 3.93 -9.59 -23.77
C ILE A 170 3.41 -9.26 -25.19
N LEU A 171 2.11 -9.05 -25.34
CA LEU A 171 1.49 -8.83 -26.65
C LEU A 171 1.74 -7.42 -27.21
N LYS A 172 1.82 -6.39 -26.36
CA LYS A 172 1.80 -4.98 -26.81
C LYS A 172 3.14 -4.26 -26.71
N VAL A 173 4.16 -4.80 -26.03
CA VAL A 173 5.50 -4.19 -25.96
C VAL A 173 6.13 -3.98 -27.35
N PRO A 174 6.12 -4.95 -28.29
CA PRO A 174 6.69 -4.73 -29.62
C PRO A 174 6.01 -3.58 -30.37
N LEU A 175 4.69 -3.49 -30.29
CA LEU A 175 3.91 -2.39 -30.87
C LEU A 175 4.23 -1.06 -30.19
N MET A 176 4.33 -1.03 -28.86
CA MET A 176 4.70 0.14 -28.08
C MET A 176 6.08 0.67 -28.51
N VAL A 177 7.08 -0.19 -28.67
CA VAL A 177 8.44 0.21 -29.10
C VAL A 177 8.43 0.78 -30.51
N ARG A 178 7.75 0.13 -31.46
CA ARG A 178 7.60 0.64 -32.84
C ARG A 178 6.91 2.01 -32.85
N SER A 179 5.84 2.12 -32.07
CA SER A 179 5.07 3.35 -31.95
C SER A 179 5.90 4.49 -31.37
N LEU A 180 6.62 4.28 -30.26
CA LEU A 180 7.48 5.30 -29.64
C LEU A 180 8.60 5.77 -30.58
N ARG A 181 9.10 4.90 -31.47
CA ARG A 181 10.10 5.24 -32.49
C ARG A 181 9.51 6.00 -33.68
N SER A 182 8.20 5.94 -33.91
CA SER A 182 7.56 6.56 -35.09
C SER A 182 7.55 8.10 -35.06
N ARG A 183 7.73 8.71 -33.88
CA ARG A 183 7.76 10.17 -33.72
C ARG A 183 8.79 10.59 -32.69
N SER A 184 9.48 11.70 -32.98
CA SER A 184 10.43 12.30 -32.05
C SER A 184 9.71 12.96 -30.87
N PHE A 185 10.10 12.62 -29.65
CA PHE A 185 9.59 13.27 -28.44
C PHE A 185 9.85 14.78 -28.45
N ARG A 186 11.02 15.21 -28.97
CA ARG A 186 11.38 16.63 -29.09
C ARG A 186 10.48 17.39 -30.06
N GLU A 187 10.07 16.73 -31.14
CA GLU A 187 9.13 17.31 -32.10
C GLU A 187 7.76 17.49 -31.45
N VAL A 188 7.26 16.47 -30.75
CA VAL A 188 5.99 16.54 -30.01
C VAL A 188 5.99 17.67 -28.98
N LEU A 189 7.11 17.88 -28.28
CA LEU A 189 7.26 18.98 -27.33
C LEU A 189 7.33 20.35 -28.01
N ARG A 190 7.53 20.45 -29.33
CA ARG A 190 7.54 21.72 -30.06
C ARG A 190 6.22 21.99 -30.77
N THR A 191 5.50 20.96 -31.19
CA THR A 191 4.22 21.08 -31.89
C THR A 191 3.22 21.93 -31.11
N SER A 192 2.71 22.99 -31.74
CA SER A 192 1.68 23.85 -31.17
C SER A 192 0.30 23.16 -31.15
N ARG A 193 -0.69 23.76 -30.50
CA ARG A 193 -2.08 23.29 -30.60
C ARG A 193 -2.58 23.30 -32.05
N ALA A 194 -2.30 24.38 -32.79
CA ALA A 194 -2.75 24.54 -34.17
C ALA A 194 -2.12 23.51 -35.13
N ASP A 195 -0.86 23.12 -34.84
CA ASP A 195 -0.12 22.15 -35.66
C ASP A 195 -0.34 20.70 -35.23
N THR A 196 -1.17 20.46 -34.20
CA THR A 196 -1.44 19.11 -33.73
C THR A 196 -2.36 18.40 -34.73
N ARG A 197 -1.79 17.44 -35.46
CA ARG A 197 -2.50 16.57 -36.41
C ARG A 197 -2.73 15.16 -35.85
N PRO A 198 -3.78 14.44 -36.29
CA PRO A 198 -3.96 13.02 -35.98
C PRO A 198 -2.77 12.17 -36.48
N GLU A 199 -2.60 11.00 -35.87
CA GLU A 199 -1.66 10.00 -36.39
C GLU A 199 -2.24 9.34 -37.66
N LEU A 200 -1.39 8.65 -38.44
CA LEU A 200 -1.87 7.85 -39.56
C LEU A 200 -2.80 6.76 -39.02
N ALA A 201 -3.87 6.47 -39.76
CA ALA A 201 -4.83 5.45 -39.39
C ALA A 201 -4.11 4.14 -39.05
N ASP A 202 -4.42 3.59 -37.88
CA ASP A 202 -3.84 2.36 -37.40
C ASP A 202 -4.85 1.21 -37.54
N GLU A 203 -4.36 0.02 -37.87
CA GLU A 203 -5.17 -1.22 -37.92
C GLU A 203 -5.88 -1.52 -36.58
N ASN A 204 -5.40 -0.89 -35.52
CA ASN A 204 -5.88 -1.05 -34.17
C ASN A 204 -6.97 -0.02 -33.78
N GLY A 205 -7.36 0.91 -34.66
CA GLY A 205 -8.47 1.85 -34.42
C GLY A 205 -8.32 2.78 -33.20
N LEU A 206 -7.08 3.13 -32.84
CA LEU A 206 -6.81 4.13 -31.79
C LEU A 206 -6.93 5.56 -32.30
N VAL A 207 -6.65 5.76 -33.59
CA VAL A 207 -6.84 7.05 -34.25
C VAL A 207 -8.34 7.30 -34.45
N ALA A 208 -8.80 8.52 -34.18
CA ALA A 208 -10.19 8.89 -34.42
C ALA A 208 -10.48 8.91 -35.94
N GLU A 209 -11.56 8.24 -36.37
CA GLU A 209 -11.99 8.17 -37.78
C GLU A 209 -12.31 9.55 -38.38
N ASP A 210 -12.88 10.44 -37.56
CA ASP A 210 -13.28 11.80 -37.96
C ASP A 210 -12.84 12.81 -36.88
N PRO A 211 -11.54 13.16 -36.84
CA PRO A 211 -10.98 13.96 -35.78
C PRO A 211 -11.37 15.44 -35.91
N THR A 212 -11.83 16.03 -34.81
CA THR A 212 -12.05 17.49 -34.72
C THR A 212 -10.73 18.24 -34.53
N PRO A 213 -10.69 19.57 -34.72
CA PRO A 213 -9.53 20.38 -34.36
C PRO A 213 -9.08 20.15 -32.92
N ALA A 214 -7.76 20.20 -32.69
CA ALA A 214 -7.17 19.93 -31.39
C ALA A 214 -7.52 21.04 -30.38
N THR A 215 -8.11 20.67 -29.25
CA THR A 215 -8.36 21.59 -28.13
C THR A 215 -7.12 21.85 -27.28
N ILE A 216 -6.23 20.85 -27.18
CA ILE A 216 -4.91 20.93 -26.55
C ILE A 216 -3.88 20.23 -27.45
N SER A 217 -2.59 20.56 -27.32
CA SER A 217 -1.53 19.83 -28.01
C SER A 217 -1.15 18.54 -27.24
N ARG A 218 -0.41 17.63 -27.89
CA ARG A 218 0.16 16.45 -27.21
C ARG A 218 1.07 16.85 -26.05
N ARG A 219 1.88 17.91 -26.21
CA ARG A 219 2.63 18.52 -25.09
C ARG A 219 1.71 18.95 -23.96
N GLY A 220 0.61 19.64 -24.28
CA GLY A 220 -0.38 20.07 -23.28
C GLY A 220 -0.99 18.89 -22.52
N ALA A 221 -1.33 17.80 -23.22
CA ALA A 221 -1.82 16.58 -22.60
C ALA A 221 -0.78 15.92 -21.68
N LEU A 222 0.47 15.80 -22.14
CA LEU A 222 1.56 15.27 -21.31
C LEU A 222 1.84 16.15 -20.08
N ALA A 223 1.81 17.47 -20.23
CA ALA A 223 1.98 18.41 -19.13
C ALA A 223 0.82 18.35 -18.13
N LEU A 224 -0.42 18.20 -18.60
CA LEU A 224 -1.59 18.06 -17.74
C LEU A 224 -1.52 16.76 -16.92
N VAL A 225 -1.26 15.63 -17.58
CA VAL A 225 -1.22 14.33 -16.91
C VAL A 225 0.00 14.23 -15.99
N GLY A 226 1.18 14.63 -16.47
CA GLY A 226 2.41 14.67 -15.68
C GLY A 226 2.31 15.66 -14.51
N GLY A 227 1.72 16.82 -14.72
CA GLY A 227 1.45 17.81 -13.68
C GLY A 227 0.45 17.30 -12.64
N GLY A 228 -0.60 16.57 -13.06
CA GLY A 228 -1.52 15.89 -12.14
C GLY A 228 -0.82 14.82 -11.31
N ALA A 229 0.01 13.98 -11.92
CA ALA A 229 0.81 12.98 -11.22
C ALA A 229 1.80 13.62 -10.24
N ALA A 230 2.48 14.71 -10.65
CA ALA A 230 3.39 15.46 -9.80
C ALA A 230 2.66 16.15 -8.63
N LEU A 231 1.47 16.70 -8.87
CA LEU A 231 0.64 17.27 -7.81
C LEU A 231 0.26 16.21 -6.78
N VAL A 232 -0.20 15.03 -7.23
CA VAL A 232 -0.49 13.91 -6.32
C VAL A 232 0.77 13.50 -5.55
N ALA A 233 1.93 13.42 -6.21
CA ALA A 233 3.19 13.13 -5.54
C ALA A 233 3.51 14.13 -4.42
N VAL A 234 3.37 15.44 -4.68
CA VAL A 234 3.58 16.50 -3.68
C VAL A 234 2.56 16.38 -2.53
N LEU A 235 1.30 16.08 -2.84
CA LEU A 235 0.23 15.94 -1.84
C LEU A 235 0.32 14.66 -1.00
N SER A 236 1.11 13.67 -1.44
CA SER A 236 1.25 12.38 -0.76
C SER A 236 2.63 12.15 -0.15
N VAL A 237 3.71 12.77 -0.65
CA VAL A 237 5.10 12.48 -0.19
C VAL A 237 5.28 12.70 1.30
N GLY A 238 4.63 13.72 1.87
CA GLY A 238 4.66 14.02 3.29
C GLY A 238 4.09 12.91 4.19
N GLN A 239 3.24 12.04 3.64
CA GLN A 239 2.66 10.90 4.36
C GLN A 239 3.74 9.90 4.76
N THR A 240 4.74 9.70 3.90
CA THR A 240 5.82 8.75 4.15
C THR A 240 7.08 9.43 4.65
N THR A 241 7.46 10.62 4.16
CA THR A 241 8.75 11.24 4.53
C THR A 241 8.73 11.92 5.89
N GLY A 242 7.57 12.39 6.35
CA GLY A 242 7.44 13.20 7.57
C GLY A 242 8.17 14.56 7.45
N GLY A 243 8.52 15.15 8.60
CA GLY A 243 9.23 16.43 8.69
C GLY A 243 8.46 17.61 8.10
N PHE A 244 9.17 18.58 7.49
CA PHE A 244 8.54 19.78 6.91
C PHE A 244 7.56 19.46 5.77
N LEU A 245 7.74 18.33 5.08
CA LEU A 245 6.87 17.88 4.00
C LEU A 245 5.52 17.36 4.51
N ARG A 246 5.39 17.07 5.82
CA ARG A 246 4.15 16.57 6.42
C ARG A 246 2.97 17.52 6.22
N GLY A 247 3.21 18.84 6.19
CA GLY A 247 2.17 19.83 5.92
C GLY A 247 1.52 19.72 4.53
N ALA A 248 2.21 19.11 3.57
CA ALA A 248 1.67 18.87 2.23
C ALA A 248 0.80 17.62 2.14
N ALA A 249 0.76 16.77 3.18
CA ALA A 249 0.05 15.48 3.21
C ALA A 249 -1.48 15.64 3.33
N LEU A 250 -2.10 16.36 2.39
CA LEU A 250 -3.51 16.74 2.47
C LEU A 250 -4.48 15.56 2.30
N LEU A 251 -4.03 14.48 1.66
CA LEU A 251 -4.82 13.27 1.40
C LEU A 251 -4.80 12.26 2.55
N LEU A 252 -4.38 12.68 3.76
CA LEU A 252 -4.35 11.81 4.94
C LEU A 252 -5.78 11.50 5.44
N PRO A 253 -6.13 10.21 5.58
CA PRO A 253 -7.46 9.73 6.01
C PRO A 253 -7.86 10.13 7.43
N ARG A 254 -6.91 10.08 8.37
CA ARG A 254 -7.01 10.47 9.78
C ARG A 254 -5.65 10.95 10.26
N GLY A 255 -5.62 11.83 11.26
CA GLY A 255 -4.37 12.31 11.87
C GLY A 255 -3.83 13.63 11.31
N ARG A 256 -4.72 14.57 10.94
CA ARG A 256 -4.40 15.98 11.07
C ARG A 256 -4.55 16.37 12.55
N SER A 257 -3.57 15.98 13.36
CA SER A 257 -3.33 16.65 14.65
C SER A 257 -2.05 17.47 14.52
N TYR A 258 -2.11 18.68 15.06
CA TYR A 258 -1.18 19.80 14.86
C TYR A 258 -0.68 20.34 16.21
N GLY A 259 -0.75 19.53 17.26
CA GLY A 259 -0.20 19.86 18.56
C GLY A 259 1.30 19.61 18.59
N ASP A 260 2.01 20.36 19.43
CA ASP A 260 3.46 20.17 19.59
C ASP A 260 3.80 19.12 20.67
N GLY A 261 2.83 18.27 21.01
CA GLY A 261 2.93 17.28 22.08
C GLY A 261 3.71 16.02 21.67
N PRO A 262 4.36 15.32 22.61
CA PRO A 262 5.20 14.15 22.32
C PRO A 262 4.40 12.97 21.73
N ASN A 263 3.09 12.92 21.95
CA ASN A 263 2.18 11.91 21.41
C ASN A 263 1.43 12.41 20.16
N ASP A 264 1.75 13.58 19.61
CA ASP A 264 1.00 14.18 18.51
C ASP A 264 1.43 13.68 17.12
N PHE A 265 1.17 12.40 16.89
CA PHE A 265 1.37 11.77 15.60
C PHE A 265 0.22 10.83 15.24
N GLN A 266 0.21 10.37 13.99
CA GLN A 266 -0.92 9.67 13.40
C GLN A 266 -1.30 8.41 14.18
N ILE A 267 -2.62 8.22 14.32
CA ILE A 267 -3.23 7.09 15.00
C ILE A 267 -4.05 6.31 13.96
N ASN A 268 -3.73 5.03 13.76
CA ASN A 268 -4.48 4.14 12.89
C ASN A 268 -5.80 3.66 13.53
N ARG A 269 -5.72 3.25 14.80
CA ARG A 269 -6.80 2.65 15.57
C ARG A 269 -6.88 3.35 16.91
N THR A 270 -7.94 4.10 17.19
CA THR A 270 -8.07 4.78 18.50
C THR A 270 -8.45 3.78 19.59
N ALA A 271 -8.14 4.10 20.84
CA ALA A 271 -8.56 3.37 22.03
C ALA A 271 -10.09 3.25 22.08
N ALA A 272 -10.80 4.34 21.76
CA ALA A 272 -12.26 4.34 21.65
C ALA A 272 -12.77 3.34 20.60
N ALA A 273 -12.15 3.27 19.42
CA ALA A 273 -12.54 2.32 18.37
C ALA A 273 -12.23 0.87 18.75
N ALA A 274 -11.15 0.65 19.51
CA ALA A 274 -10.75 -0.63 20.07
C ALA A 274 -11.48 -1.00 21.38
N GLN A 275 -12.37 -0.12 21.87
CA GLN A 275 -13.08 -0.26 23.14
C GLN A 275 -12.16 -0.46 24.35
N ILE A 276 -10.99 0.20 24.33
CA ILE A 276 -10.06 0.22 25.45
C ILE A 276 -10.44 1.34 26.39
N THR A 277 -10.69 1.00 27.66
CA THR A 277 -11.00 1.96 28.71
C THR A 277 -9.79 2.19 29.64
N PRO A 278 -9.67 3.37 30.27
CA PRO A 278 -8.57 3.66 31.19
C PRO A 278 -8.41 2.63 32.32
N GLU A 279 -9.52 2.06 32.81
CA GLU A 279 -9.55 1.07 33.90
C GLU A 279 -8.84 -0.24 33.51
N GLN A 280 -8.83 -0.61 32.23
CA GLN A 280 -8.10 -1.80 31.75
C GLN A 280 -6.58 -1.62 31.73
N THR A 281 -6.13 -0.37 31.88
CA THR A 281 -4.74 0.06 31.75
C THR A 281 -4.22 0.74 33.03
N ASP A 282 -4.98 0.65 34.12
CA ASP A 282 -4.63 1.26 35.40
C ASP A 282 -3.43 0.56 36.07
N ASP A 283 -3.13 0.93 37.32
CA ASP A 283 -2.01 0.36 38.05
C ASP A 283 -2.18 -1.13 38.41
N THR A 284 -3.35 -1.73 38.16
CA THR A 284 -3.62 -3.17 38.29
C THR A 284 -3.23 -3.95 37.03
N TRP A 285 -3.02 -3.28 35.89
CA TRP A 285 -2.56 -3.94 34.65
C TRP A 285 -1.23 -4.68 34.89
N ARG A 286 -1.13 -5.88 34.32
CA ARG A 286 0.07 -6.72 34.34
C ARG A 286 0.33 -7.25 32.94
N LEU A 287 1.61 -7.25 32.54
CA LEU A 287 2.07 -7.98 31.37
C LEU A 287 2.27 -9.45 31.75
N ALA A 288 1.55 -10.34 31.07
CA ALA A 288 1.81 -11.77 31.17
C ALA A 288 2.90 -12.19 30.17
N VAL A 289 4.00 -12.74 30.67
CA VAL A 289 5.08 -13.30 29.85
C VAL A 289 5.13 -14.81 30.05
N ALA A 290 4.91 -15.57 28.98
CA ALA A 290 4.78 -17.03 29.01
C ALA A 290 5.75 -17.71 28.03
N GLY A 291 5.85 -19.04 28.11
CA GLY A 291 6.74 -19.88 27.30
C GLY A 291 7.87 -20.53 28.10
N GLY A 292 8.12 -20.07 29.33
CA GLY A 292 8.99 -20.74 30.29
C GLY A 292 8.27 -21.81 31.11
N ALA A 293 8.96 -22.36 32.11
CA ALA A 293 8.38 -23.36 33.01
C ALA A 293 7.12 -22.85 33.74
N GLU A 294 7.13 -21.57 34.13
CA GLU A 294 6.00 -20.90 34.77
C GLU A 294 5.80 -19.50 34.15
N PRO A 295 4.54 -19.05 33.94
CA PRO A 295 4.28 -17.69 33.47
C PRO A 295 4.70 -16.62 34.48
N VAL A 296 5.32 -15.54 34.00
CA VAL A 296 5.71 -14.38 34.80
C VAL A 296 4.70 -13.24 34.59
N GLN A 297 4.31 -12.57 35.66
CA GLN A 297 3.46 -11.38 35.62
C GLN A 297 4.25 -10.16 36.05
N LEU A 298 4.37 -9.16 35.17
CA LEU A 298 5.14 -7.94 35.41
C LEU A 298 4.20 -6.74 35.51
N SER A 299 4.29 -5.99 36.61
CA SER A 299 3.64 -4.68 36.72
C SER A 299 4.35 -3.63 35.88
N ARG A 300 3.65 -2.53 35.61
CA ARG A 300 4.24 -1.35 34.96
C ARG A 300 5.45 -0.81 35.73
N SER A 301 5.38 -0.80 37.08
CA SER A 301 6.52 -0.37 37.92
C SER A 301 7.72 -1.32 37.83
N GLN A 302 7.49 -2.63 37.74
CA GLN A 302 8.56 -3.61 37.53
C GLN A 302 9.20 -3.43 36.15
N LEU A 303 8.40 -3.25 35.10
CA LEU A 303 8.91 -2.98 33.74
C LEU A 303 9.74 -1.70 33.69
N ARG A 304 9.33 -0.63 34.38
CA ARG A 304 10.09 0.63 34.49
C ARG A 304 11.42 0.48 35.25
N ALA A 305 11.52 -0.51 36.14
CA ALA A 305 12.75 -0.80 36.88
C ALA A 305 13.74 -1.70 36.10
N MET A 306 13.31 -2.32 35.00
CA MET A 306 14.19 -3.07 34.12
C MET A 306 15.12 -2.14 33.32
N PRO A 307 16.25 -2.65 32.78
CA PRO A 307 17.08 -1.90 31.85
C PRO A 307 16.26 -1.34 30.68
N SER A 308 16.22 -0.02 30.58
CA SER A 308 15.48 0.70 29.54
C SER A 308 16.37 1.01 28.34
N HIS A 309 15.79 0.94 27.15
CA HIS A 309 16.44 1.20 25.87
C HIS A 309 15.64 2.20 25.06
N THR A 310 16.35 3.18 24.49
CA THR A 310 15.76 4.23 23.65
C THR A 310 16.25 4.09 22.22
N VAL A 311 15.32 4.06 21.26
CA VAL A 311 15.61 3.91 19.83
C VAL A 311 14.72 4.81 18.98
N SER A 312 15.28 5.36 17.90
CA SER A 312 14.50 6.10 16.91
C SER A 312 14.11 5.17 15.77
N LEU A 313 12.82 4.87 15.63
CA LEU A 313 12.31 3.91 14.65
C LEU A 313 11.08 4.42 13.92
N PRO A 314 10.95 4.13 12.62
CA PRO A 314 9.74 4.40 11.88
C PRO A 314 8.62 3.45 12.33
N ILE A 315 7.42 4.01 12.52
CA ILE A 315 6.17 3.26 12.45
C ILE A 315 5.53 3.51 11.09
N ALA A 316 5.29 2.44 10.33
CA ALA A 316 4.76 2.51 8.97
C ALA A 316 3.43 1.77 8.89
N CYS A 317 2.38 2.51 8.57
CA CYS A 317 1.03 2.00 8.47
C CYS A 317 0.76 1.42 7.09
N VAL A 318 -0.13 0.44 7.05
CA VAL A 318 -0.48 -0.31 5.83
C VAL A 318 -1.29 0.56 4.86
N GLU A 319 -1.82 1.68 5.34
CA GLU A 319 -2.52 2.70 4.57
C GLU A 319 -1.55 3.70 3.91
N GLY A 320 -0.23 3.52 4.05
CA GLY A 320 0.80 4.25 3.28
C GLY A 320 1.46 5.43 4.00
N TRP A 321 0.99 5.79 5.19
CA TRP A 321 1.64 6.81 6.01
C TRP A 321 2.67 6.20 6.97
N SER A 322 3.67 6.98 7.35
CA SER A 322 4.66 6.59 8.35
C SER A 322 5.23 7.79 9.08
N THR A 323 5.61 7.61 10.33
CA THR A 323 6.33 8.63 11.11
C THR A 323 7.52 8.00 11.84
N VAL A 324 8.53 8.80 12.17
CA VAL A 324 9.70 8.35 12.93
C VAL A 324 9.59 8.98 14.31
N GLU A 325 9.54 8.14 15.33
CA GLU A 325 9.44 8.59 16.73
C GLU A 325 10.59 7.98 17.54
N THR A 326 10.82 8.53 18.72
CA THR A 326 11.79 8.01 19.68
C THR A 326 11.06 7.18 20.73
N TRP A 327 11.30 5.87 20.73
CA TRP A 327 10.63 4.92 21.59
C TRP A 327 11.54 4.51 22.73
N THR A 328 11.00 4.41 23.95
CA THR A 328 11.74 3.97 25.13
C THR A 328 11.00 2.84 25.84
N GLY A 329 11.72 1.77 26.19
CA GLY A 329 11.15 0.65 26.93
C GLY A 329 12.10 -0.54 27.08
N VAL A 330 11.53 -1.72 27.38
CA VAL A 330 12.28 -2.95 27.66
C VAL A 330 12.48 -3.72 26.36
N ARG A 331 13.68 -4.29 26.13
CA ARG A 331 13.91 -5.13 24.95
C ARG A 331 13.10 -6.43 25.02
N LEU A 332 12.56 -6.86 23.88
CA LEU A 332 11.74 -8.09 23.84
C LEU A 332 12.54 -9.34 24.22
N ARG A 333 13.83 -9.40 23.87
CA ARG A 333 14.72 -10.49 24.27
C ARG A 333 14.95 -10.54 25.79
N ASP A 334 15.02 -9.39 26.45
CA ASP A 334 15.25 -9.31 27.90
C ASP A 334 14.00 -9.79 28.66
N LEU A 335 12.80 -9.63 28.07
CA LEU A 335 11.57 -10.23 28.58
C LEU A 335 11.56 -11.76 28.43
N ALA A 336 12.13 -12.30 27.35
CA ALA A 336 12.31 -13.74 27.20
C ALA A 336 13.24 -14.30 28.29
N ASP A 337 14.35 -13.60 28.56
CA ASP A 337 15.31 -13.97 29.60
C ASP A 337 14.66 -13.97 31.00
N VAL A 338 13.82 -12.97 31.31
CA VAL A 338 13.06 -12.91 32.58
C VAL A 338 12.10 -14.10 32.72
N ALA A 339 11.49 -14.55 31.63
CA ALA A 339 10.64 -15.75 31.63
C ALA A 339 11.43 -17.07 31.60
N GLY A 340 12.76 -17.02 31.62
CA GLY A 340 13.62 -18.20 31.54
C GLY A 340 13.65 -18.87 30.16
N VAL A 341 13.24 -18.15 29.10
CA VAL A 341 13.13 -18.69 27.74
C VAL A 341 14.37 -18.32 26.92
N THR A 342 15.32 -19.25 26.80
CA THR A 342 16.56 -19.03 26.03
C THR A 342 16.44 -19.41 24.55
N ALA A 343 15.55 -20.37 24.24
CA ALA A 343 15.26 -20.85 22.89
C ALA A 343 13.77 -20.67 22.57
N PHE A 344 13.47 -20.07 21.42
CA PHE A 344 12.11 -19.86 20.90
C PHE A 344 12.19 -19.66 19.39
N GLY A 345 11.18 -20.15 18.65
CA GLY A 345 11.01 -19.91 17.22
C GLY A 345 10.15 -18.68 16.91
N SER A 346 9.21 -18.36 17.81
CA SER A 346 8.31 -17.22 17.66
C SER A 346 7.83 -16.66 19.00
N ALA A 347 7.21 -15.48 18.98
CA ALA A 347 6.50 -14.90 20.11
C ALA A 347 5.13 -14.41 19.69
N LYS A 348 4.06 -14.93 20.30
CA LYS A 348 2.71 -14.42 20.11
C LYS A 348 2.44 -13.28 21.10
N VAL A 349 2.14 -12.11 20.57
CA VAL A 349 1.73 -10.92 21.32
C VAL A 349 0.22 -10.79 21.22
N THR A 350 -0.46 -10.59 22.35
CA THR A 350 -1.91 -10.38 22.41
C THR A 350 -2.21 -9.00 22.99
N SER A 351 -3.18 -8.30 22.40
CA SER A 351 -3.70 -7.01 22.87
C SER A 351 -4.89 -7.19 23.82
N LEU A 352 -5.14 -6.19 24.66
CA LEU A 352 -6.39 -6.06 25.42
C LEU A 352 -7.63 -5.88 24.53
N GLU A 353 -7.45 -5.51 23.25
CA GLU A 353 -8.55 -5.38 22.28
C GLU A 353 -9.22 -6.74 22.05
N ARG A 354 -10.51 -6.84 22.38
CA ARG A 354 -11.25 -8.13 22.36
C ARG A 354 -11.75 -8.56 20.99
N SER A 355 -11.77 -7.65 20.03
CA SER A 355 -12.34 -7.89 18.70
C SER A 355 -11.52 -7.21 17.61
N GLY A 356 -11.57 -7.75 16.41
CA GLY A 356 -10.87 -7.18 15.26
C GLY A 356 -9.75 -8.06 14.74
N ALA A 357 -9.27 -7.69 13.57
CA ALA A 357 -8.39 -8.51 12.76
C ALA A 357 -6.94 -8.58 13.26
N PHE A 358 -6.53 -7.60 14.06
CA PHE A 358 -5.13 -7.30 14.39
C PHE A 358 -4.94 -7.12 15.91
N ASN A 359 -5.77 -7.77 16.72
CA ASN A 359 -5.62 -7.76 18.18
C ASN A 359 -4.53 -8.72 18.69
N GLN A 360 -3.84 -9.41 17.80
CA GLN A 360 -2.71 -10.28 18.10
C GLN A 360 -1.73 -10.24 16.93
N ALA A 361 -0.45 -10.47 17.24
CA ALA A 361 0.60 -10.65 16.24
C ALA A 361 1.56 -11.76 16.67
N VAL A 362 2.19 -12.44 15.72
CA VAL A 362 3.26 -13.42 15.95
C VAL A 362 4.53 -12.87 15.34
N LEU A 363 5.53 -12.68 16.18
CA LEU A 363 6.88 -12.22 15.82
C LEU A 363 7.78 -13.43 15.61
N THR A 364 8.65 -13.36 14.61
CA THR A 364 9.74 -14.34 14.43
C THR A 364 10.80 -14.21 15.51
N ALA A 365 11.61 -15.26 15.71
CA ALA A 365 12.75 -15.21 16.62
C ALA A 365 13.69 -14.01 16.32
N ASP A 366 13.99 -13.74 15.05
CA ASP A 366 14.87 -12.63 14.65
C ASP A 366 14.28 -11.25 14.97
N GLN A 367 12.95 -11.12 14.87
CA GLN A 367 12.23 -9.90 15.25
C GLN A 367 12.31 -9.65 16.75
N VAL A 368 12.15 -10.68 17.57
CA VAL A 368 12.26 -10.58 19.03
C VAL A 368 13.71 -10.33 19.47
N ARG A 369 14.68 -11.01 18.83
CA ARG A 369 16.11 -10.93 19.19
C ARG A 369 16.79 -9.63 18.71
N ASN A 370 16.15 -8.86 17.83
CA ASN A 370 16.70 -7.60 17.37
C ASN A 370 16.96 -6.65 18.56
N ALA A 371 18.14 -6.03 18.58
CA ALA A 371 18.57 -5.15 19.67
C ALA A 371 17.70 -3.88 19.84
N ASP A 372 16.95 -3.51 18.80
CA ASP A 372 16.07 -2.34 18.75
C ASP A 372 14.58 -2.73 18.87
N ALA A 373 14.26 -4.02 19.09
CA ALA A 373 12.90 -4.47 19.32
C ALA A 373 12.49 -4.27 20.78
N LEU A 374 11.46 -3.47 21.01
CA LEU A 374 11.03 -3.02 22.34
C LEU A 374 9.58 -3.37 22.64
N LEU A 375 9.32 -3.64 23.91
CA LEU A 375 8.06 -3.28 24.56
C LEU A 375 8.21 -1.83 25.04
N ALA A 376 7.75 -0.89 24.23
CA ALA A 376 7.82 0.53 24.52
C ALA A 376 6.78 0.93 25.58
N LEU A 377 7.22 1.74 26.54
CA LEU A 377 6.41 2.35 27.61
C LEU A 377 6.25 3.86 27.40
N GLU A 378 7.16 4.46 26.63
CA GLU A 378 7.25 5.89 26.37
C GLU A 378 7.52 6.16 24.89
N VAL A 379 7.06 7.33 24.44
CA VAL A 379 7.34 7.88 23.11
C VAL A 379 7.72 9.36 23.25
N ASN A 380 8.79 9.76 22.57
CA ASN A 380 9.32 11.12 22.55
C ASN A 380 9.54 11.70 23.97
N GLY A 381 10.02 10.85 24.88
CA GLY A 381 10.32 11.24 26.27
C GLY A 381 9.11 11.41 27.18
N ALA A 382 7.91 11.00 26.75
CA ALA A 382 6.70 11.02 27.55
C ALA A 382 6.02 9.65 27.58
N GLU A 383 5.15 9.43 28.56
CA GLU A 383 4.30 8.23 28.59
C GLU A 383 3.45 8.14 27.31
N LEU A 384 3.21 6.91 26.85
CA LEU A 384 2.28 6.67 25.76
C LEU A 384 0.90 7.24 26.13
N SER A 385 0.23 7.86 25.16
CA SER A 385 -1.20 8.12 25.28
C SER A 385 -1.98 6.81 25.16
N LEU A 386 -3.24 6.82 25.60
CA LEU A 386 -4.13 5.65 25.44
C LEU A 386 -4.26 5.26 23.96
N ASP A 387 -4.36 6.22 23.04
CA ASP A 387 -4.43 5.94 21.59
C ASP A 387 -3.15 5.36 21.00
N HIS A 388 -1.99 5.66 21.60
CA HIS A 388 -0.69 5.10 21.20
C HIS A 388 -0.32 3.80 21.91
N GLY A 389 -1.23 3.26 22.73
CA GLY A 389 -1.09 1.93 23.31
C GLY A 389 -0.64 1.90 24.76
N TYR A 390 -0.83 2.98 25.52
CA TYR A 390 -0.67 2.93 26.98
C TYR A 390 -1.38 1.70 27.58
N PRO A 391 -0.75 0.93 28.49
CA PRO A 391 0.51 1.26 29.17
C PRO A 391 1.76 0.75 28.44
N ALA A 392 1.61 -0.08 27.40
CA ALA A 392 2.73 -0.68 26.68
C ALA A 392 2.35 -1.07 25.24
N ARG A 393 3.30 -0.90 24.32
CA ARG A 393 3.17 -1.30 22.91
C ARG A 393 4.42 -2.02 22.41
N ILE A 394 4.26 -2.87 21.41
CA ILE A 394 5.37 -3.43 20.65
C ILE A 394 5.88 -2.41 19.63
N ILE A 395 7.21 -2.29 19.53
CA ILE A 395 7.91 -1.58 18.46
C ILE A 395 9.04 -2.47 17.95
N VAL A 396 8.97 -2.85 16.66
CA VAL A 396 9.96 -3.69 16.00
C VAL A 396 10.39 -3.03 14.68
N PRO A 397 11.70 -2.94 14.39
CA PRO A 397 12.21 -2.43 13.13
C PRO A 397 11.62 -3.13 11.89
N ALA A 398 11.35 -2.36 10.84
CA ALA A 398 10.92 -2.85 9.53
C ALA A 398 9.65 -3.72 9.53
N LEU A 399 8.80 -3.62 10.55
CA LEU A 399 7.58 -4.42 10.66
C LEU A 399 6.34 -3.63 10.20
N PRO A 400 5.31 -4.27 9.64
CA PRO A 400 4.01 -3.62 9.42
C PRO A 400 3.46 -3.00 10.70
N GLY A 401 2.89 -1.79 10.60
CA GLY A 401 2.34 -1.08 11.75
C GLY A 401 1.27 -1.87 12.50
N VAL A 402 0.50 -2.71 11.80
CA VAL A 402 -0.50 -3.62 12.38
C VAL A 402 0.09 -4.68 13.33
N HIS A 403 1.38 -5.02 13.20
CA HIS A 403 2.07 -5.97 14.07
C HIS A 403 2.84 -5.30 15.21
N ASN A 404 2.88 -3.96 15.25
CA ASN A 404 3.39 -3.19 16.37
C ASN A 404 2.27 -3.00 17.41
N THR A 405 1.83 -4.14 17.97
CA THR A 405 0.64 -4.31 18.82
C THR A 405 0.57 -3.29 19.95
N LYS A 406 -0.60 -2.67 20.10
CA LYS A 406 -0.90 -1.70 21.18
C LYS A 406 -1.68 -2.37 22.31
N TRP A 407 -1.66 -1.76 23.50
CA TRP A 407 -2.37 -2.26 24.68
C TRP A 407 -1.98 -3.71 24.98
N VAL A 408 -0.68 -3.99 25.01
CA VAL A 408 -0.18 -5.36 25.13
C VAL A 408 -0.70 -5.98 26.42
N GLN A 409 -1.30 -7.16 26.31
CA GLN A 409 -1.76 -7.96 27.45
C GLN A 409 -0.77 -9.06 27.77
N SER A 410 -0.27 -9.75 26.74
CA SER A 410 0.63 -10.88 26.92
C SER A 410 1.63 -11.05 25.79
N ILE A 411 2.76 -11.70 26.12
CA ILE A 411 3.76 -12.21 25.18
C ILE A 411 4.00 -13.67 25.52
N GLU A 412 3.70 -14.57 24.59
CA GLU A 412 3.90 -16.00 24.72
C GLU A 412 5.02 -16.44 23.76
N PHE A 413 6.18 -16.78 24.31
CA PHE A 413 7.28 -17.37 23.54
C PHE A 413 6.98 -18.84 23.26
N ARG A 414 7.23 -19.26 22.02
CA ARG A 414 6.87 -20.59 21.52
C ARG A 414 8.10 -21.26 20.92
N GLU A 415 8.19 -22.57 21.13
CA GLU A 415 9.19 -23.40 20.47
C GLU A 415 9.01 -23.35 18.94
N ALA A 416 10.09 -23.72 18.23
CA ALA A 416 10.17 -23.64 16.77
C ALA A 416 9.39 -24.74 16.06
#